data_AF-A0A661N518-F1
#
_entry.id   AF-A0A661N518-F1
#
_cell.length_a   1.000
_cell.length_b   1.000
_cell.length_c   1.000
_cell.angle_alpha   90.00
_cell.angle_beta   90.00
_cell.angle_gamma   90.00
#
_symmetry.space_group_name_H-M   'P 1'
#
loop_
_entity.id
_entity.type
_entity.pdbx_description
1 polymer ?
#
loop_
_entity_poly.entity_id
_entity_poly.type
_entity_poly.pdbx_seq_one_letter_code
_entity_poly.pdbx_strand_id
1 'polypeptide(L)' 'MSARVHAQTLAAEQRTISVAEFFSKNRHLLGFDSPARALLTTVKEAVDNAIDASEEAGLLPEV' A
#
# COMPACT_ATOMS: atom_id res chain seq x y z
N MET A 1 12.98 -4.24 36.51
CA MET A 1 12.16 -3.01 36.39
C MET A 1 12.38 -2.45 34.99
N SER A 2 11.34 -2.41 34.15
CA SER A 2 11.41 -1.79 32.83
C SER A 2 11.61 -0.28 32.99
N ALA A 3 12.66 0.30 32.42
CA ALA A 3 12.90 1.73 32.45
C ALA A 3 11.76 2.43 31.69
N ARG A 4 11.08 3.39 32.34
CA ARG A 4 10.07 4.23 31.66
C ARG A 4 10.78 5.08 30.61
N VAL A 5 10.64 4.69 29.35
CA VAL A 5 11.07 5.52 28.22
C VAL A 5 10.03 6.63 28.02
N HIS A 6 10.49 7.88 27.92
CA HIS A 6 9.61 9.03 27.71
C HIS A 6 9.19 9.15 26.24
N ALA A 7 7.96 9.59 26.01
CA ALA A 7 7.40 9.75 24.66
C ALA A 7 8.24 10.68 23.77
N GLN A 8 8.85 11.73 24.33
CA GLN A 8 9.74 12.61 23.58
C GLN A 8 11.00 11.88 23.06
N THR A 9 11.54 10.94 23.83
CA THR A 9 12.71 10.13 23.43
C THR A 9 12.34 9.20 22.27
N LEU A 10 11.20 8.52 22.34
CA LEU A 10 10.70 7.67 21.26
C LEU A 10 10.40 8.46 19.98
N ALA A 11 9.88 9.69 20.11
CA ALA A 11 9.60 10.56 18.97
C ALA A 11 10.88 11.03 18.26
N ALA A 12 11.96 11.31 19.00
CA ALA A 12 13.25 11.70 18.42
C ALA A 12 13.91 10.59 17.58
N GLU A 13 13.58 9.32 17.85
CA GLU A 13 14.08 8.16 17.11
C GLU A 13 13.21 7.80 15.88
N GLN A 14 12.06 8.45 15.70
CA GLN A 14 11.19 8.21 14.54
C GLN A 14 11.89 8.64 13.26
N ARG A 15 11.93 7.72 12.28
CA ARG A 15 12.44 8.01 10.95
C ARG A 15 11.30 8.38 10.02
N THR A 16 11.34 9.58 9.45
CA THR A 16 10.45 9.94 8.35
C THR A 16 10.91 9.23 7.09
N ILE A 17 10.01 8.48 6.48
CA ILE A 17 10.21 7.85 5.17
C ILE A 17 9.05 8.26 4.27
N SER A 18 9.30 8.31 2.97
CA SER A 18 8.20 8.52 2.02
C SER A 18 7.29 7.29 1.98
N VAL A 19 6.03 7.49 1.59
CA VAL A 19 5.08 6.39 1.38
C VAL A 19 5.61 5.39 0.35
N ALA A 20 6.25 5.90 -0.72
CA ALA A 20 6.89 5.07 -1.74
C ALA A 20 8.05 4.22 -1.16
N GLU A 21 8.89 4.81 -0.31
CA GLU A 21 9.98 4.10 0.35
C GLU A 21 9.45 3.03 1.32
N PHE A 22 8.39 3.34 2.07
CA PHE A 22 7.73 2.38 2.96
C PHE A 22 7.29 1.13 2.20
N PHE A 23 6.57 1.29 1.09
CA PHE A 23 6.09 0.15 0.31
C PHE A 23 7.19 -0.55 -0.47
N SER A 24 8.20 0.18 -0.95
CA SER A 24 9.36 -0.43 -1.61
C SER A 24 10.12 -1.36 -0.65
N LYS A 25 10.25 -0.97 0.63
CA LYS A 25 10.83 -1.81 1.68
C LYS A 25 9.91 -2.93 2.15
N ASN A 26 8.59 -2.76 2.02
CA ASN A 26 7.56 -3.67 2.54
C ASN A 26 6.58 -4.17 1.47
N ARG A 27 7.10 -4.64 0.32
CA ARG A 27 6.29 -5.07 -0.85
C ARG A 27 5.21 -6.12 -0.53
N HIS A 28 5.45 -6.97 0.46
CA HIS A 28 4.52 -8.00 0.90
C HIS A 28 3.21 -7.43 1.48
N LEU A 29 3.23 -6.22 2.06
CA LEU A 29 2.02 -5.55 2.57
C LEU A 29 1.02 -5.20 1.46
N LEU A 30 1.51 -5.04 0.23
CA LEU A 30 0.70 -4.77 -0.95
C LEU A 30 0.45 -6.03 -1.80
N GLY A 31 0.94 -7.20 -1.38
CA GLY A 31 0.82 -8.43 -2.17
C GLY A 31 1.85 -8.58 -3.31
N PHE A 32 2.95 -7.83 -3.29
CA PHE A 32 4.03 -7.88 -4.30
C PHE A 32 5.23 -8.73 -3.85
N ASP A 33 5.01 -9.77 -3.05
CA ASP A 33 6.05 -10.66 -2.52
C ASP A 33 6.55 -11.71 -3.52
N SER A 34 5.76 -12.05 -4.54
CA SER A 34 6.17 -12.94 -5.65
C SER A 34 5.74 -12.40 -7.01
N PRO A 35 6.44 -12.72 -8.11
CA PRO A 35 6.06 -12.26 -9.45
C PRO A 35 4.65 -12.66 -9.88
N ALA A 36 4.23 -13.89 -9.56
CA ALA A 36 2.90 -14.39 -9.89
C ALA A 36 1.80 -13.62 -9.14
N ARG A 37 1.97 -13.41 -7.83
CA ARG A 37 1.02 -12.64 -7.02
C ARG A 37 1.02 -11.16 -7.42
N ALA A 38 2.19 -10.59 -7.67
CA ALA A 38 2.33 -9.22 -8.15
C ALA A 38 1.57 -8.98 -9.46
N LEU A 39 1.67 -9.90 -10.42
CA LEU A 39 0.93 -9.81 -11.68
C LEU A 39 -0.59 -9.86 -11.44
N LEU A 40 -1.06 -10.83 -10.64
CA LEU A 40 -2.47 -10.96 -10.30
C LEU A 40 -3.00 -9.71 -9.59
N THR A 41 -2.28 -9.21 -8.57
CA THR A 41 -2.64 -7.98 -7.85
C THR A 41 -2.68 -6.79 -8.80
N THR A 42 -1.70 -6.66 -9.70
CA THR A 42 -1.68 -5.54 -10.67
C THR A 42 -2.91 -5.56 -11.58
N VAL A 43 -3.26 -6.73 -12.13
CA VAL A 43 -4.44 -6.86 -13.00
C VAL A 43 -5.73 -6.61 -12.22
N LYS A 44 -5.86 -7.18 -11.01
CA LYS A 44 -7.03 -6.97 -10.14
C LYS A 44 -7.25 -5.49 -9.88
N GLU A 45 -6.24 -4.79 -9.36
CA GLU A 45 -6.38 -3.36 -9.02
C GLU A 45 -6.63 -2.51 -10.27
N ALA A 46 -6.02 -2.86 -11.41
CA ALA A 46 -6.27 -2.14 -12.67
C ALA A 46 -7.73 -2.30 -13.14
N VAL A 47 -8.29 -3.50 -13.05
CA VAL A 47 -9.68 -3.78 -13.43
C VAL A 47 -10.66 -3.15 -12.43
N ASP A 48 -10.41 -3.29 -11.13
CA ASP A 48 -11.26 -2.70 -10.09
C ASP A 48 -11.33 -1.17 -10.25
N ASN A 49 -10.18 -0.50 -10.42
CA ASN A 49 -10.14 0.94 -10.66
C ASN A 49 -10.87 1.36 -11.94
N ALA A 50 -10.83 0.55 -13.00
CA ALA A 50 -11.53 0.84 -14.25
C ALA A 50 -13.05 0.68 -14.12
N ILE A 51 -13.51 -0.32 -13.36
CA ILE A 51 -14.92 -0.55 -13.06
C ILE A 51 -15.45 0.58 -12.17
N ASP A 52 -14.75 0.94 -11.10
CA ASP A 52 -15.12 2.03 -10.21
C ASP A 52 -15.26 3.36 -10.99
N ALA A 53 -14.32 3.65 -11.88
CA ALA A 53 -14.38 4.84 -12.74
C ALA A 53 -15.56 4.80 -13.73
N SER A 54 -15.90 3.61 -14.26
CA SER A 54 -17.04 3.45 -15.17
C SER A 54 -18.37 3.64 -14.43
N GLU A 55 -18.46 3.14 -13.19
CA GLU A 55 -19.61 3.35 -12.31
C GLU A 55 -19.78 4.84 -11.97
N GLU A 56 -18.70 5.54 -11.58
CA GLU A 56 -18.74 6.97 -11.30
C GLU A 56 -19.16 7.80 -12.54
N ALA A 57 -18.75 7.37 -13.73
CA ALA A 57 -19.12 8.00 -14.99
C ALA A 57 -20.53 7.61 -15.50
N GLY A 58 -21.18 6.62 -14.90
CA GLY A 58 -22.45 6.06 -15.39
C GLY A 58 -22.34 5.38 -16.76
N LEU A 59 -21.14 4.89 -17.12
CA LEU A 59 -20.86 4.20 -18.36
C LEU A 59 -20.86 2.69 -18.13
N LEU A 60 -21.38 1.93 -19.09
CA LEU A 60 -21.28 0.47 -19.04
C LEU A 60 -19.82 0.07 -19.33
N PRO A 61 -19.13 -0.61 -18.40
CA PRO A 61 -17.75 -1.00 -18.63
C PRO A 61 -17.65 -2.11 -19.71
N GLU A 62 -16.58 -2.06 -20.50
CA GLU A 62 -16.15 -3.12 -21.42
C GLU A 62 -14.81 -3.65 -20.92
N VAL A 63 -14.78 -4.91 -20.46
CA VAL A 63 -13.62 -5.53 -19.78
C VAL A 63 -13.39 -6.93 -20.31
#